data_AF-A0A938KNS5-F1
#
_entry.id   AF-A0A938KNS5-F1
#
_cell.length_a   1.000
_cell.length_b   1.000
_cell.length_c   1.000
_cell.angle_alpha   90.00
_cell.angle_beta   90.00
_cell.angle_gamma   90.00
#
_symmetry.space_group_name_H-M   'P 1'
#
loop_
_entity.id
_entity.type
_entity.pdbx_description
1 polymer ?
#
loop_
_entity_poly.entity_id
_entity_poly.type
_entity_poly.pdbx_seq_one_letter_code
_entity_poly.pdbx_strand_id
1 'polypeptide(L)'
;MQRLIILAAIVLGLLVGGAGLVYMNIRKNRPHPVWAPLPLNPEITEAKQKDLAERLREVLDDPEVLRAVSRELKLGQEWELANVELCVKELRRRMFVRAGDMSGPMGNVPAIHVGVDGMVREKELTGKIAMRLMQDVWKELEIKPPDDAGAK
;
A
#
# COMPACT_ATOMS: atom_id res chain seq x y z
N MET A 1 25.43 6.15 49.60
CA MET A 1 25.31 7.16 48.52
C MET A 1 25.55 6.59 47.12
N GLN A 2 26.56 5.75 46.88
CA GLN A 2 26.79 5.13 45.55
C GLN A 2 25.60 4.35 44.97
N ARG A 3 24.84 3.63 45.80
CA ARG A 3 23.66 2.85 45.35
C ARG A 3 22.55 3.72 44.75
N LEU A 4 22.36 4.95 45.24
CA LEU A 4 21.34 5.88 44.72
C LEU A 4 21.75 6.48 43.37
N ILE A 5 23.05 6.75 43.18
CA ILE A 5 23.60 7.25 41.91
C ILE A 5 23.45 6.19 40.81
N ILE A 6 23.72 4.93 41.14
CA ILE A 6 23.54 3.81 40.19
C ILE A 6 22.07 3.67 39.79
N LEU A 7 21.14 3.73 40.75
CA LEU A 7 19.70 3.70 40.46
C LEU A 7 19.26 4.89 39.59
N ALA A 8 19.73 6.10 39.89
CA ALA A 8 19.44 7.30 39.09
C ALA A 8 19.97 7.17 37.65
N ALA A 9 21.17 6.64 37.47
CA ALA A 9 21.76 6.42 36.15
C ALA A 9 20.99 5.35 35.34
N ILE A 10 20.54 4.28 35.98
CA ILE A 10 19.71 3.24 35.34
C ILE A 10 18.35 3.82 34.90
N VAL A 11 17.68 4.58 35.77
CA VAL A 11 16.40 5.21 35.44
C VAL A 11 16.56 6.22 34.30
N LEU A 12 17.62 7.04 34.32
CA LEU A 12 17.90 7.99 33.24
C LEU A 12 18.21 7.25 31.92
N GLY A 13 18.99 6.17 31.97
CA GLY A 13 19.28 5.33 30.81
C GLY A 13 18.02 4.68 30.21
N LEU A 14 17.10 4.21 31.06
CA LEU A 14 15.81 3.67 30.62
C LEU A 14 14.92 4.74 30.00
N LEU A 15 14.90 5.96 30.54
CA LEU A 15 14.10 7.06 29.98
C LEU A 15 14.64 7.52 28.62
N VAL A 16 15.97 7.69 28.49
CA VAL A 16 16.60 8.09 27.22
C VAL A 16 16.49 6.97 26.19
N GLY A 17 16.73 5.72 26.58
CA GLY A 17 16.57 4.55 25.73
C GLY A 17 15.12 4.35 25.27
N GLY A 18 14.16 4.48 26.19
CA GLY A 18 12.73 4.40 25.89
C GLY A 18 12.27 5.48 24.92
N ALA A 19 12.70 6.73 25.13
CA ALA A 19 12.39 7.84 24.21
C ALA A 19 12.94 7.60 22.81
N GLY A 20 14.17 7.08 22.68
CA GLY A 20 14.77 6.71 21.40
C GLY A 20 13.98 5.64 20.66
N LEU A 21 13.55 4.58 21.35
CA LEU A 21 12.75 3.50 20.75
C LEU A 21 11.37 3.98 20.29
N VAL A 22 10.69 4.81 21.09
CA VAL A 22 9.40 5.42 20.72
C VAL A 22 9.58 6.28 19.47
N TYR A 23 10.62 7.12 19.43
CA TYR A 23 10.91 7.96 18.27
C TYR A 23 11.15 7.15 16.99
N MET A 24 11.94 6.07 17.08
CA MET A 24 12.18 5.17 15.94
C MET A 24 10.90 4.49 15.47
N ASN A 25 10.03 4.05 16.39
CA ASN A 25 8.78 3.39 16.04
C ASN A 25 7.80 4.33 15.33
N ILE A 26 7.68 5.58 15.81
CA ILE A 26 6.86 6.62 15.18
C ILE A 26 7.30 6.86 13.72
N ARG A 27 8.61 6.88 13.46
CA ARG A 27 9.13 7.09 12.10
C ARG A 27 8.81 5.92 11.15
N LYS A 28 8.78 4.68 11.66
CA LYS A 28 8.45 3.47 10.87
C LYS A 28 6.96 3.31 10.59
N ASN A 29 6.09 3.85 11.46
CA ASN A 29 4.64 3.79 11.32
C ASN A 29 4.04 4.98 10.55
N ARG A 30 4.86 5.75 9.83
CA ARG A 30 4.35 6.85 8.99
C ARG A 30 3.56 6.31 7.81
N PRO A 31 2.43 6.94 7.44
CA PRO A 31 1.69 6.60 6.22
C PRO A 31 2.61 6.67 4.99
N HIS A 32 2.62 5.59 4.21
CA HIS A 32 3.36 5.47 2.96
C HIS A 32 2.46 4.77 1.94
N PRO A 33 1.63 5.53 1.21
CA PRO A 33 0.84 4.97 0.13
C PRO A 33 1.77 4.40 -0.95
N VAL A 34 1.44 3.20 -1.43
CA VAL A 34 2.12 2.57 -2.56
C VAL A 34 1.06 2.23 -3.59
N TRP A 35 1.33 2.55 -4.85
CA TRP A 35 0.39 2.35 -5.95
C TRP A 35 1.11 1.95 -7.23
N ALA A 36 0.38 1.26 -8.10
CA ALA A 36 0.74 1.00 -9.48
C ALA A 36 -0.05 1.97 -10.39
N PRO A 37 0.62 2.73 -11.27
CA PRO A 37 -0.07 3.57 -12.24
C PRO A 37 -0.52 2.75 -13.46
N LEU A 38 -1.78 2.96 -13.87
CA LEU A 38 -2.32 2.53 -15.17
C LEU A 38 -2.27 3.73 -16.12
N PRO A 39 -1.35 3.79 -17.08
CA PRO A 39 -1.32 4.86 -18.07
C PRO A 39 -2.59 4.85 -18.93
N LEU A 40 -3.14 6.04 -19.19
CA LEU A 40 -4.30 6.25 -20.05
C LEU A 40 -3.92 7.03 -21.31
N ASN A 41 -4.83 7.06 -22.28
CA ASN A 41 -4.69 7.90 -23.48
C ASN A 41 -4.58 9.39 -23.06
N PRO A 42 -3.57 10.15 -23.52
CA PRO A 42 -3.41 11.58 -23.23
C PRO A 42 -4.64 12.45 -23.54
N GLU A 43 -5.50 12.02 -24.47
CA GLU A 43 -6.70 12.76 -24.89
C GLU A 43 -7.91 12.52 -23.97
N ILE A 44 -7.78 11.67 -22.94
CA ILE A 44 -8.89 11.37 -22.04
C ILE A 44 -9.21 12.55 -21.13
N THR A 45 -10.50 12.90 -21.03
CA THR A 45 -10.96 13.97 -20.14
C THR A 45 -10.92 13.55 -18.67
N GLU A 46 -10.72 14.51 -17.77
CA GLU A 46 -10.70 14.26 -16.31
C GLU A 46 -11.98 13.55 -15.82
N ALA A 47 -13.14 13.91 -16.37
CA ALA A 47 -14.41 13.26 -16.05
C ALA A 47 -14.38 11.76 -16.37
N LYS A 48 -13.90 11.39 -17.57
CA LYS A 48 -13.78 9.98 -17.97
C LYS A 48 -12.74 9.23 -17.13
N GLN A 49 -11.68 9.90 -16.67
CA GLN A 49 -10.71 9.29 -15.75
C GLN A 49 -11.35 8.96 -14.41
N LYS A 50 -12.16 9.87 -13.86
CA LYS A 50 -12.90 9.65 -12.60
C LYS A 50 -13.91 8.52 -12.74
N ASP A 51 -14.70 8.53 -13.80
CA ASP A 51 -15.67 7.46 -14.09
C ASP A 51 -14.99 6.09 -14.18
N LEU A 52 -13.83 6.02 -14.86
CA LEU A 52 -13.05 4.79 -14.98
C LEU A 52 -12.46 4.37 -13.62
N ALA A 53 -11.94 5.31 -12.83
CA ALA A 53 -11.43 5.03 -11.49
C ALA A 53 -12.53 4.51 -10.55
N GLU A 54 -13.75 5.04 -10.63
CA GLU A 54 -14.90 4.56 -9.86
C GLU A 54 -15.31 3.15 -10.28
N ARG A 55 -15.42 2.87 -11.59
CA ARG A 55 -15.71 1.51 -12.08
C ARG A 55 -14.66 0.49 -11.66
N LEU A 56 -13.38 0.83 -11.79
CA LEU A 56 -12.30 -0.04 -11.35
C LEU A 56 -12.33 -0.24 -9.83
N ARG A 57 -12.71 0.78 -9.06
CA ARG A 57 -12.90 0.65 -7.63
C ARG A 57 -14.02 -0.33 -7.30
N GLU A 58 -15.15 -0.28 -8.00
CA GLU A 58 -16.27 -1.21 -7.79
C GLU A 58 -15.85 -2.66 -8.05
N VAL A 59 -15.12 -2.91 -9.15
CA VAL A 59 -14.60 -4.24 -9.49
C VAL A 59 -13.62 -4.74 -8.43
N LEU A 60 -12.68 -3.90 -8.01
CA LEU A 60 -11.69 -4.27 -7.00
C LEU A 60 -12.27 -4.37 -5.58
N ASP A 61 -13.42 -3.73 -5.33
CA ASP A 61 -14.12 -3.81 -4.04
C ASP A 61 -14.94 -5.11 -3.90
N ASP A 62 -14.97 -5.96 -4.93
CA ASP A 62 -15.59 -7.28 -4.85
C ASP A 62 -14.96 -8.10 -3.71
N PRO A 63 -15.76 -8.58 -2.73
CA PRO A 63 -15.28 -9.45 -1.67
C PRO A 63 -14.47 -10.66 -2.14
N GLU A 64 -14.81 -11.27 -3.28
CA GLU A 64 -14.08 -12.43 -3.81
C GLU A 64 -12.68 -12.05 -4.30
N VAL A 65 -12.54 -10.91 -4.96
CA VAL A 65 -11.24 -10.36 -5.37
C VAL A 65 -10.38 -10.10 -4.12
N LEU A 66 -10.93 -9.40 -3.13
CA LEU A 66 -10.21 -9.09 -1.91
C LEU A 66 -9.84 -10.35 -1.09
N ARG A 67 -10.70 -11.38 -1.08
CA ARG A 67 -10.40 -12.68 -0.47
C ARG A 67 -9.26 -13.39 -1.20
N ALA A 68 -9.26 -13.37 -2.53
CA ALA A 68 -8.19 -13.96 -3.33
C ALA A 68 -6.85 -13.30 -3.03
N VAL A 69 -6.80 -11.96 -3.08
CA VAL A 69 -5.60 -11.17 -2.73
C VAL A 69 -5.14 -11.49 -1.31
N SER A 70 -6.06 -11.55 -0.34
CA SER A 70 -5.75 -11.86 1.05
C SER A 70 -5.11 -13.24 1.23
N ARG A 71 -5.62 -14.26 0.52
CA ARG A 71 -5.13 -15.64 0.61
C ARG A 71 -3.78 -15.81 -0.08
N GLU A 72 -3.64 -15.29 -1.30
CA GLU A 72 -2.42 -15.42 -2.09
C GLU A 72 -1.23 -14.74 -1.43
N LEU A 73 -1.44 -13.53 -0.88
CA LEU A 73 -0.39 -12.77 -0.20
C LEU A 73 -0.29 -13.09 1.30
N LYS A 74 -1.08 -14.06 1.80
CA LYS A 74 -1.10 -14.47 3.22
C LYS A 74 -1.25 -13.28 4.19
N LEU A 75 -2.10 -12.31 3.85
CA LEU A 75 -2.23 -11.05 4.61
C LEU A 75 -2.61 -11.23 6.08
N GLY A 76 -3.24 -12.36 6.44
CA GLY A 76 -3.52 -12.68 7.84
C GLY A 76 -2.26 -12.84 8.69
N GLN A 77 -1.19 -13.39 8.13
CA GLN A 77 0.10 -13.53 8.82
C GLN A 77 0.81 -12.18 8.90
N GLU A 78 0.85 -11.44 7.79
CA GLU A 78 1.54 -10.16 7.68
C GLU A 78 0.91 -9.05 8.53
N TRP A 79 -0.42 -9.08 8.72
CA TRP A 79 -1.15 -8.11 9.54
C TRP A 79 -1.54 -8.64 10.91
N GLU A 80 -1.12 -9.86 11.27
CA GLU A 80 -1.47 -10.52 12.54
C GLU A 80 -2.98 -10.57 12.79
N LEU A 81 -3.76 -10.80 11.72
CA LEU A 81 -5.23 -10.86 11.77
C LEU A 81 -5.73 -12.30 11.86
N ALA A 82 -6.72 -12.50 12.74
CA ALA A 82 -7.21 -13.83 13.09
C ALA A 82 -7.95 -14.56 11.96
N ASN A 83 -8.53 -13.83 10.99
CA ASN A 83 -9.28 -14.43 9.89
C ASN A 83 -9.24 -13.57 8.62
N VAL A 84 -9.57 -14.21 7.49
CA VAL A 84 -9.54 -13.60 6.16
C VAL A 84 -10.53 -12.43 6.04
N GLU A 85 -11.70 -12.48 6.69
CA GLU A 85 -12.69 -11.40 6.60
C GLU A 85 -12.19 -10.10 7.25
N LEU A 86 -11.39 -10.19 8.32
CA LEU A 86 -10.70 -9.04 8.90
C LEU A 86 -9.64 -8.48 7.93
N CYS A 87 -8.92 -9.35 7.20
CA CYS A 87 -8.00 -8.91 6.16
C CYS A 87 -8.73 -8.19 5.02
N VAL A 88 -9.85 -8.74 4.55
CA VAL A 88 -10.69 -8.11 3.51
C VAL A 88 -11.16 -6.73 3.96
N LYS A 89 -11.64 -6.61 5.21
CA LYS A 89 -12.08 -5.34 5.78
C LYS A 89 -10.95 -4.31 5.87
N GLU A 90 -9.77 -4.71 6.33
CA GLU A 90 -8.60 -3.83 6.38
C GLU A 90 -8.11 -3.44 4.98
N LEU A 91 -8.06 -4.40 4.06
CA LEU A 91 -7.66 -4.17 2.67
C LEU A 91 -8.61 -3.18 1.99
N ARG A 92 -9.92 -3.39 2.10
CA ARG A 92 -10.95 -2.47 1.61
C ARG A 92 -10.79 -1.06 2.16
N ARG A 93 -10.47 -0.92 3.46
CA ARG A 93 -10.27 0.40 4.09
C ARG A 93 -9.04 1.12 3.53
N ARG A 94 -7.97 0.39 3.27
CA ARG A 94 -6.68 0.95 2.84
C ARG A 94 -6.55 1.09 1.33
N MET A 95 -7.30 0.32 0.56
CA MET A 95 -7.28 0.35 -0.90
C MET A 95 -7.83 1.67 -1.43
N PHE A 96 -7.17 2.20 -2.46
CA PHE A 96 -7.66 3.34 -3.21
C PHE A 96 -7.45 3.12 -4.72
N VAL A 97 -8.37 3.70 -5.48
CA VAL A 97 -8.27 3.87 -6.93
C VAL A 97 -8.58 5.33 -7.21
N ARG A 98 -7.65 6.06 -7.82
CA ARG A 98 -7.77 7.51 -8.03
C ARG A 98 -7.19 7.91 -9.38
N ALA A 99 -7.79 8.90 -10.02
CA ALA A 99 -7.19 9.56 -11.17
C ALA A 99 -5.98 10.40 -10.73
N GLY A 100 -4.97 10.47 -11.58
CA GLY A 100 -3.77 11.26 -11.37
C GLY A 100 -2.92 11.27 -12.63
N ASP A 101 -1.64 11.59 -12.46
CA ASP A 101 -0.67 11.61 -13.56
C ASP A 101 0.48 10.67 -13.25
N MET A 102 1.15 10.18 -14.28
CA MET A 102 2.46 9.54 -14.17
C MET A 102 3.46 10.22 -15.10
N SER A 103 4.71 10.31 -14.67
CA SER A 103 5.77 10.82 -15.52
C SER A 103 6.13 9.81 -16.59
N GLY A 104 5.98 10.20 -17.85
CA GLY A 104 6.38 9.43 -19.03
C GLY A 104 7.55 10.07 -19.79
N PRO A 105 8.11 9.39 -20.79
CA PRO A 105 9.25 9.88 -21.57
C PRO A 105 9.01 11.21 -22.30
N MET A 106 7.75 11.50 -22.64
CA MET A 106 7.35 12.73 -23.35
C MET A 106 6.63 13.76 -22.46
N GLY A 107 6.68 13.58 -21.13
CA GLY A 107 5.98 14.43 -20.17
C GLY A 107 5.00 13.64 -19.31
N ASN A 108 4.22 14.35 -18.50
CA ASN A 108 3.20 13.72 -17.66
C ASN A 108 2.06 13.18 -18.53
N VAL A 109 1.69 11.93 -18.32
CA VAL A 109 0.55 11.29 -18.96
C VAL A 109 -0.52 10.98 -17.91
N PRO A 110 -1.81 11.12 -18.25
CA PRO A 110 -2.88 10.79 -17.33
C PRO A 110 -2.82 9.30 -16.97
N ALA A 111 -3.09 8.99 -15.71
CA ALA A 111 -3.03 7.64 -15.19
C ALA A 111 -4.07 7.40 -14.09
N ILE A 112 -4.43 6.13 -13.88
CA ILE A 112 -5.18 5.71 -12.69
C ILE A 112 -4.22 5.07 -11.72
N HIS A 113 -4.15 5.60 -10.51
CA HIS A 113 -3.33 5.04 -9.43
C HIS A 113 -4.17 4.03 -8.66
N VAL A 114 -3.78 2.76 -8.75
CA VAL A 114 -4.37 1.64 -8.01
C VAL A 114 -3.40 1.24 -6.91
N GLY A 115 -3.81 1.36 -5.65
CA GLY A 115 -2.87 1.19 -4.55
C GLY A 115 -3.50 0.98 -3.19
N VAL A 116 -2.63 0.94 -2.18
CA VAL A 116 -3.00 0.72 -0.79
C VAL A 116 -2.23 1.67 0.12
N ASP A 117 -2.95 2.28 1.05
CA ASP A 117 -2.39 3.06 2.14
C ASP A 117 -1.67 2.14 3.14
N GLY A 118 -0.34 2.16 3.12
CA GLY A 118 0.53 1.38 3.99
C GLY A 118 1.26 2.20 5.04
N MET A 119 2.11 1.51 5.80
CA MET A 119 3.17 2.12 6.61
C MET A 119 4.52 1.97 5.91
N VAL A 120 5.51 2.81 6.25
CA VAL A 120 6.89 2.70 5.71
C VAL A 120 7.47 1.29 5.91
N ARG A 121 7.24 0.68 7.07
CA ARG A 121 7.69 -0.70 7.35
C ARG A 121 7.01 -1.76 6.48
N GLU A 122 5.83 -1.46 5.94
CA GLU A 122 5.00 -2.35 5.12
C GLU A 122 5.18 -2.09 3.62
N LYS A 123 6.15 -1.24 3.23
CA LYS A 123 6.33 -0.80 1.83
C LYS A 123 6.41 -1.95 0.82
N GLU A 124 7.13 -3.01 1.16
CA GLU A 124 7.27 -4.17 0.27
C GLU A 124 5.94 -4.91 0.12
N LEU A 125 5.23 -5.11 1.23
CA LEU A 125 3.92 -5.75 1.25
C LEU A 125 2.88 -4.93 0.50
N THR A 126 2.81 -3.62 0.73
CA THR A 126 1.87 -2.75 0.01
C THR A 126 2.18 -2.66 -1.47
N GLY A 127 3.46 -2.72 -1.86
CA GLY A 127 3.85 -2.90 -3.26
C GLY A 127 3.33 -4.19 -3.87
N LYS A 128 3.48 -5.34 -3.17
CA LYS A 128 2.95 -6.63 -3.62
C LYS A 128 1.42 -6.60 -3.74
N ILE A 129 0.73 -5.99 -2.79
CA ILE A 129 -0.73 -5.85 -2.84
C ILE A 129 -1.15 -4.98 -4.02
N ALA A 130 -0.53 -3.81 -4.21
CA ALA A 130 -0.84 -2.92 -5.32
C ALA A 130 -0.64 -3.60 -6.68
N MET A 131 0.48 -4.33 -6.85
CA MET A 131 0.74 -5.09 -8.08
C MET A 131 -0.27 -6.23 -8.29
N ARG A 132 -0.66 -6.93 -7.22
CA ARG A 132 -1.64 -8.00 -7.34
C ARG A 132 -3.04 -7.48 -7.69
N LEU A 133 -3.46 -6.35 -7.13
CA LEU A 133 -4.69 -5.67 -7.51
C LEU A 133 -4.64 -5.22 -8.97
N MET A 134 -3.48 -4.71 -9.41
CA MET A 134 -3.26 -4.31 -10.80
C MET A 134 -3.42 -5.47 -11.79
N GLN A 135 -3.06 -6.70 -11.39
CA GLN A 135 -3.30 -7.88 -12.23
C GLN A 135 -4.79 -8.14 -12.47
N ASP A 136 -5.65 -7.84 -11.51
CA ASP A 136 -7.11 -7.96 -11.70
C ASP A 136 -7.63 -6.83 -12.59
N VAL A 137 -7.10 -5.62 -12.45
CA VAL A 137 -7.39 -4.49 -13.36
C VAL A 137 -7.00 -4.82 -14.80
N TRP A 138 -5.83 -5.43 -15.03
CA TRP A 138 -5.42 -5.81 -16.39
C TRP A 138 -6.32 -6.87 -16.99
N LYS A 139 -6.77 -7.85 -16.20
CA LYS A 139 -7.74 -8.86 -16.65
C LYS A 139 -9.07 -8.21 -17.04
N GLU A 140 -9.59 -7.30 -16.20
CA GLU A 140 -10.85 -6.60 -16.44
C GLU A 140 -10.79 -5.74 -17.71
N LEU A 141 -9.66 -5.07 -17.95
CA LEU A 141 -9.45 -4.23 -19.12
C LEU A 141 -8.96 -4.99 -20.36
N GLU A 142 -8.79 -6.31 -20.27
CA GLU A 142 -8.20 -7.17 -21.32
C GLU A 142 -6.82 -6.68 -21.82
N ILE A 143 -6.06 -6.01 -20.93
CA ILE A 143 -4.73 -5.48 -21.22
C ILE A 143 -3.68 -6.54 -20.89
N LYS A 144 -2.68 -6.71 -21.77
CA LYS A 144 -1.54 -7.56 -21.44
C LYS A 144 -0.70 -6.92 -20.32
N PRO A 145 -0.32 -7.66 -19.27
CA PRO A 145 0.63 -7.16 -18.30
C PRO A 145 1.92 -6.73 -19.03
N PRO A 146 2.62 -5.69 -18.53
CA PRO A 146 3.95 -5.39 -19.05
C PRO A 146 4.80 -6.65 -18.94
N ASP A 147 5.35 -7.14 -20.06
CA ASP A 147 6.30 -8.25 -20.06
C ASP A 147 7.39 -7.93 -19.04
N ASP A 148 7.78 -8.91 -18.23
CA ASP A 148 8.78 -8.79 -17.16
C ASP A 148 10.20 -8.49 -17.71
N ALA A 149 10.38 -7.40 -18.47
CA ALA A 149 11.64 -6.94 -18.99
C ALA A 149 12.38 -6.16 -17.89
N GLY A 150 12.81 -6.87 -16.85
CA GLY A 150 13.58 -6.25 -15.77
C GLY A 150 13.95 -7.12 -14.57
N ALA A 151 13.55 -8.39 -14.50
CA ALA A 151 14.08 -9.31 -13.51
C ALA A 151 15.44 -9.88 -13.97
N LYS A 152 16.49 -9.07 -13.85
CA LYS A 152 17.88 -9.55 -13.76
C LYS A 152 18.57 -8.89 -12.58
#